data_AF-A0A8H4A7I7-F1
#
_entry.id   AF-A0A8H4A7I7-F1
#
_cell.length_a   1.000
_cell.length_b   1.000
_cell.length_c   1.000
_cell.angle_alpha   90.00
_cell.angle_beta   90.00
_cell.angle_gamma   90.00
#
_symmetry.space_group_name_H-M   'P 1'
#
loop_
_entity.id
_entity.type
_entity.pdbx_description
1 polymer ?
#
loop_
_entity_poly.entity_id
_entity_poly.type
_entity_poly.pdbx_seq_one_letter_code
_entity_poly.pdbx_strand_id
1 'polypeptide(L)'
;MGDASGTNAVGYCYDNGIGVKQDKHKGFIYYQKDAEMGSDFAMWDVGLCYDDGTGVEKDEKKAFEHFRKSAEMGHAYGMYAIGEFYRKGIVVEKNIDIAFE
;
A
#
# COMPACT_ATOMS: atom_id res chain seq x y z
N MET A 1 3.85 12.17 19.52
CA MET A 1 3.63 10.77 19.08
C MET A 1 2.14 10.65 18.82
N GLY A 2 1.72 10.86 17.57
CA GLY A 2 0.35 10.55 17.17
C GLY A 2 0.21 9.03 17.17
N ASP A 3 -0.87 8.53 17.77
CA ASP A 3 -1.14 7.11 17.84
C ASP A 3 -1.46 6.59 16.43
N ALA A 4 -0.47 5.98 15.77
CA ALA A 4 -0.61 5.40 14.44
C ALA A 4 -1.81 4.42 14.38
N SER A 5 -2.10 3.74 15.48
CA SER A 5 -3.24 2.82 15.56
C SER A 5 -4.60 3.51 15.42
N GLY A 6 -4.72 4.78 15.84
CA GLY A 6 -5.98 5.54 15.79
C GLY A 6 -6.34 6.04 14.40
N THR A 7 -5.34 6.28 13.53
CA THR A 7 -5.57 6.86 12.20
C THR A 7 -5.97 5.78 11.19
N ASN A 8 -5.39 4.58 11.29
CA ASN A 8 -5.78 3.42 10.49
C ASN A 8 -7.27 3.08 10.68
N ALA A 9 -7.74 3.03 11.94
CA ALA A 9 -9.13 2.73 12.26
C ALA A 9 -10.12 3.71 11.62
N VAL A 10 -9.77 5.00 11.53
CA VAL A 10 -10.60 5.99 10.84
C VAL A 10 -10.65 5.73 9.33
N GLY A 11 -9.52 5.38 8.72
CA GLY A 11 -9.46 4.94 7.32
C GLY A 11 -10.38 3.75 7.07
N TYR A 12 -10.30 2.74 7.94
CA TYR A 12 -11.13 1.54 7.88
C TYR A 12 -12.62 1.84 8.00
N CYS A 13 -13.01 2.75 8.90
CA CYS A 13 -14.40 3.17 9.05
C CYS A 13 -14.94 3.85 7.78
N TYR A 14 -14.16 4.71 7.12
CA TYR A 14 -14.58 5.33 5.86
C TYR A 14 -14.64 4.31 4.71
N ASP A 15 -13.66 3.42 4.61
CA ASP A 15 -13.61 2.39 3.57
C ASP A 15 -14.80 1.41 3.66
N ASN A 16 -15.21 1.06 4.89
CA ASN A 16 -16.29 0.10 5.14
C ASN A 16 -17.65 0.74 5.49
N GLY A 17 -17.72 2.06 5.67
CA GLY A 17 -18.94 2.76 6.08
C GLY A 17 -19.39 2.46 7.52
N ILE A 18 -18.44 2.21 8.43
CA ILE A 18 -18.73 1.87 9.83
C ILE A 18 -18.89 3.16 10.63
N GLY A 19 -20.12 3.46 11.06
CA GLY A 19 -20.44 4.67 11.82
C GLY A 19 -20.33 5.99 11.04
N VAL A 20 -19.91 5.93 9.77
CA VAL A 20 -19.82 7.05 8.82
C VAL A 20 -20.34 6.62 7.45
N LYS A 21 -20.73 7.57 6.60
CA LYS A 21 -21.04 7.24 5.20
C LYS A 21 -19.77 6.70 4.54
N GLN A 22 -19.90 5.57 3.84
CA GLN A 22 -18.79 4.96 3.11
C GLN A 22 -18.19 5.95 2.11
N ASP A 23 -16.88 6.10 2.17
CA ASP A 23 -16.07 6.95 1.30
C ASP A 23 -14.66 6.36 1.19
N LYS A 24 -14.47 5.52 0.17
CA LYS A 24 -13.20 4.82 -0.06
C LYS A 24 -12.03 5.77 -0.31
N HIS A 25 -12.28 6.90 -0.98
CA HIS A 25 -11.24 7.89 -1.25
C HIS A 25 -10.78 8.57 0.04
N LYS A 26 -11.74 8.90 0.92
CA LYS A 26 -11.42 9.42 2.24
C LYS A 26 -10.70 8.39 3.10
N GLY A 27 -11.11 7.12 3.04
CA GLY A 27 -10.40 6.00 3.68
C GLY A 27 -8.93 5.94 3.26
N PHE A 28 -8.68 5.95 1.95
CA PHE A 28 -7.35 6.00 1.35
C PHE A 28 -6.51 7.20 1.84
N ILE A 29 -7.09 8.40 1.96
CA ILE A 29 -6.38 9.57 2.50
C ILE A 29 -5.92 9.33 3.96
N TYR A 30 -6.73 8.67 4.78
CA TYR A 30 -6.33 8.35 6.16
C TYR A 30 -5.23 7.29 6.22
N TYR A 31 -5.30 6.26 5.38
CA TYR A 31 -4.22 5.28 5.27
C TYR A 31 -2.90 5.94 4.83
N GLN A 32 -2.92 6.86 3.86
CA GLN A 32 -1.72 7.60 3.46
C GLN A 32 -1.13 8.42 4.61
N LYS A 33 -1.97 9.13 5.38
CA LYS A 33 -1.50 9.89 6.55
C LYS A 33 -0.86 9.00 7.60
N ASP A 34 -1.40 7.79 7.81
CA ASP A 34 -0.81 6.85 8.75
C ASP A 34 0.51 6.24 8.23
N ALA A 35 0.58 5.97 6.92
CA ALA A 35 1.82 5.54 6.27
C ALA A 35 2.92 6.62 6.36
N GLU A 36 2.57 7.90 6.23
CA GLU A 36 3.48 9.03 6.43
C GLU A 36 4.01 9.14 7.87
N MET A 37 3.28 8.61 8.85
CA MET A 37 3.72 8.52 10.24
C MET A 37 4.61 7.29 10.53
N GLY A 38 4.90 6.46 9.51
CA GLY A 38 5.76 5.29 9.63
C GLY A 38 5.05 4.03 10.12
N SER A 39 3.75 3.91 9.89
CA SER A 39 2.99 2.68 10.16
C SER A 39 3.22 1.64 9.04
N ASP A 40 3.78 0.48 9.37
CA ASP A 40 4.03 -0.61 8.43
C ASP A 40 2.73 -1.25 7.92
N PHE A 41 1.72 -1.33 8.78
CA PHE A 41 0.34 -1.72 8.43
C PHE A 41 -0.30 -0.72 7.47
N ALA A 42 -0.13 0.58 7.69
CA ALA A 42 -0.70 1.56 6.76
C ALA A 42 0.00 1.56 5.40
N MET A 43 1.31 1.33 5.35
CA MET A 43 2.01 1.13 4.07
C MET A 43 1.45 -0.09 3.33
N TRP A 44 1.11 -1.16 4.05
CA TRP A 44 0.40 -2.30 3.47
C TRP A 44 -0.98 -1.91 2.93
N ASP A 45 -1.81 -1.20 3.70
CA ASP A 45 -3.17 -0.80 3.30
C ASP A 45 -3.16 0.17 2.11
N VAL A 46 -2.20 1.11 2.06
CA VAL A 46 -2.01 1.99 0.90
C VAL A 46 -1.59 1.18 -0.33
N GLY A 47 -0.72 0.18 -0.16
CA GLY A 47 -0.33 -0.75 -1.23
C GLY A 47 -1.54 -1.50 -1.80
N LEU A 48 -2.42 -2.03 -0.94
CA LEU A 48 -3.66 -2.67 -1.34
C LEU A 48 -4.60 -1.71 -2.09
N CYS A 49 -4.73 -0.46 -1.62
CA CYS A 49 -5.54 0.54 -2.30
C CYS A 49 -5.09 0.77 -3.74
N TYR A 50 -3.78 0.85 -3.98
CA TYR A 50 -3.22 0.99 -5.32
C TYR A 50 -3.31 -0.30 -6.16
N ASP A 51 -3.21 -1.49 -5.56
CA ASP A 51 -3.31 -2.76 -6.30
C ASP A 51 -4.75 -3.03 -6.77
N ASP A 52 -5.73 -2.72 -5.92
CA ASP A 52 -7.16 -2.95 -6.18
C ASP A 52 -7.88 -1.76 -6.83
N GLY A 53 -7.28 -0.56 -6.79
CA GLY A 53 -7.96 0.69 -7.17
C GLY A 53 -9.04 1.13 -6.18
N THR A 54 -8.83 0.85 -4.89
CA THR A 54 -9.78 1.19 -3.82
C THR A 54 -9.54 2.62 -3.36
N GLY A 55 -10.47 3.53 -3.68
CA GLY A 55 -10.38 4.94 -3.27
C GLY A 55 -9.32 5.75 -4.02
N VAL A 56 -8.56 5.12 -4.90
CA VAL A 56 -7.54 5.71 -5.78
C VAL A 56 -7.52 4.95 -7.11
N GLU A 57 -7.00 5.57 -8.16
CA GLU A 57 -6.75 4.86 -9.41
C GLU A 57 -5.74 3.72 -9.18
N LYS A 58 -6.01 2.56 -9.79
CA LYS A 58 -5.12 1.40 -9.71
C LYS A 58 -3.75 1.74 -10.31
N ASP A 59 -2.69 1.47 -9.57
CA ASP A 59 -1.30 1.72 -9.98
C ASP A 59 -0.37 0.66 -9.36
N GLU A 60 -0.05 -0.36 -10.15
CA GLU A 60 0.75 -1.50 -9.69
C GLU A 60 2.18 -1.09 -9.30
N LYS A 61 2.74 -0.02 -9.88
CA LYS A 61 4.07 0.48 -9.51
C LYS A 61 4.02 1.10 -8.12
N LYS A 62 3.04 1.95 -7.85
CA LYS A 62 2.84 2.54 -6.52
C LYS A 62 2.48 1.49 -5.48
N ALA A 63 1.68 0.49 -5.84
CA ALA A 63 1.38 -0.64 -4.97
C ALA A 63 2.68 -1.35 -4.53
N PHE A 64 3.54 -1.71 -5.50
CA PHE A 64 4.83 -2.33 -5.20
C PHE A 64 5.71 -1.47 -4.28
N GLU A 65 5.82 -0.16 -4.54
CA GLU A 65 6.63 0.73 -3.71
C GLU A 65 6.17 0.72 -2.24
N HIS A 66 4.87 0.72 -2.00
CA HIS A 66 4.31 0.70 -0.65
C HIS A 66 4.46 -0.67 0.02
N PHE A 67 4.23 -1.77 -0.72
CA PHE A 67 4.51 -3.13 -0.21
C PHE A 67 5.97 -3.33 0.13
N ARG A 68 6.89 -2.79 -0.68
CA ARG A 68 8.33 -2.83 -0.41
C ARG A 68 8.69 -2.08 0.87
N LYS A 69 8.18 -0.86 1.06
CA LYS A 69 8.42 -0.11 2.31
C LYS A 69 7.87 -0.86 3.53
N SER A 70 6.67 -1.42 3.43
CA SER A 70 6.07 -2.27 4.48
C SER A 70 6.96 -3.49 4.77
N ALA A 71 7.48 -4.16 3.74
CA ALA A 71 8.41 -5.29 3.88
C ALA A 71 9.74 -4.90 4.54
N GLU A 72 10.32 -3.76 4.16
CA GLU A 72 11.56 -3.22 4.75
C GLU A 72 11.40 -2.90 6.24
N MET A 73 10.17 -2.64 6.70
CA MET A 73 9.82 -2.44 8.11
C MET A 73 9.50 -3.74 8.86
N GLY A 74 9.57 -4.90 8.20
CA GLY A 74 9.36 -6.21 8.82
C GLY A 74 7.95 -6.79 8.68
N HIS A 75 7.06 -6.14 7.93
CA HIS A 75 5.69 -6.63 7.75
C HIS A 75 5.66 -7.87 6.84
N ALA A 76 5.21 -9.01 7.37
CA ALA A 76 5.25 -10.30 6.69
C ALA A 76 4.43 -10.32 5.39
N TYR A 77 3.27 -9.67 5.35
CA TYR A 77 2.46 -9.60 4.13
C TYR A 77 3.11 -8.70 3.07
N GLY A 78 3.84 -7.65 3.49
CA GLY A 78 4.64 -6.84 2.58
C GLY A 78 5.70 -7.70 1.88
N MET A 79 6.43 -8.53 2.64
CA MET A 79 7.42 -9.47 2.10
C MET A 79 6.81 -10.50 1.14
N TYR A 80 5.62 -11.01 1.47
CA TYR A 80 4.89 -11.94 0.59
C TYR A 80 4.47 -11.25 -0.72
N ALA A 81 3.90 -10.06 -0.64
CA ALA A 81 3.45 -9.32 -1.82
C ALA A 81 4.61 -8.98 -2.76
N ILE A 82 5.75 -8.49 -2.26
CA ILE A 82 6.90 -8.23 -3.15
C ILE A 82 7.35 -9.50 -3.87
N GLY A 83 7.31 -10.66 -3.21
CA GLY A 83 7.60 -11.96 -3.84
C GLY A 83 6.65 -12.28 -4.99
N GLU A 84 5.36 -12.02 -4.81
CA GLU A 84 4.35 -12.18 -5.87
C GLU A 84 4.57 -11.21 -7.03
N PHE A 85 4.94 -9.97 -6.75
CA PHE A 85 5.26 -8.96 -7.76
C PHE A 85 6.49 -9.37 -8.59
N TYR A 86 7.54 -9.91 -7.96
CA TYR A 86 8.69 -10.48 -8.66
C TYR A 86 8.31 -11.70 -9.50
N ARG A 87 7.49 -12.62 -8.94
CA ARG A 87 7.02 -13.81 -9.65
C ARG A 87 6.20 -13.47 -10.91
N LYS A 88 5.38 -12.42 -10.83
CA LYS A 88 4.56 -11.94 -11.96
C LYS A 88 5.38 -11.12 -12.99
N GLY A 89 6.61 -10.74 -12.66
CA GLY A 89 7.45 -9.91 -13.53
C GLY A 89 6.98 -8.46 -13.67
N ILE A 90 6.18 -7.96 -12.71
CA ILE A 90 5.58 -6.62 -12.78
C ILE A 90 6.62 -5.51 -12.49
N VAL A 91 7.63 -5.81 -11.67
CA VAL A 91 8.62 -4.83 -11.19
C VAL A 91 10.01 -4.99 -11.79
N VAL A 92 10.24 -6.10 -12.49
CA VAL A 92 11.34 -6.10 -13.46
C VAL A 92 10.85 -5.20 -14.58
N GLU A 93 11.26 -3.92 -14.53
CA GLU A 93 11.74 -3.36 -15.79
C GLU A 93 12.64 -4.44 -16.36
N LYS A 94 12.18 -5.06 -17.44
CA LYS A 94 12.99 -5.84 -18.35
C LYS A 94 14.03 -4.86 -18.87
N ASN A 95 15.03 -4.55 -18.05
CA ASN A 95 16.18 -3.76 -18.41
C ASN A 95 17.05 -4.70 -19.25
N ILE A 96 16.56 -4.98 -20.47
CA ILE A 96 17.24 -5.78 -21.49
C ILE A 96 18.45 -4.99 -22.03
N ASP A 97 18.61 -3.72 -21.66
CA ASP A 97 19.65 -2.83 -22.20
C ASP A 97 21.02 -2.96 -21.53
N ILE A 98 21.24 -3.94 -20.62
CA ILE A 98 22.59 -4.25 -20.09
C ILE A 98 23.13 -5.60 -20.61
N ALA A 99 22.48 -6.22 -21.60
CA ALA A 99 22.89 -7.54 -22.10
C ALA A 99 23.78 -7.51 -23.37
N PHE A 100 24.24 -6.34 -23.82
CA PHE A 100 25.12 -6.22 -25.00
C PHE A 100 26.27 -5.21 -24.84
N GLU A 101 27.06 -5.33 -23.76
CA GLU A 101 28.46 -4.88 -23.77
C GLU A 101 29.42 -6.04 -23.48
#